data_AF-A0A7X0A7T7-F1
#
_entry.id   AF-A0A7X0A7T7-F1
#
_cell.length_a   1.000
_cell.length_b   1.000
_cell.length_c   1.000
_cell.angle_alpha   90.00
_cell.angle_beta   90.00
_cell.angle_gamma   90.00
#
_symmetry.space_group_name_H-M   'P 1'
#
loop_
_entity.id
_entity.type
_entity.pdbx_description
1 polymer ?
#
loop_
_entity_poly.entity_id
_entity_poly.type
_entity_poly.pdbx_seq_one_letter_code
_entity_poly.pdbx_strand_id
1 'polypeptide(L)'
;MSEPLETDYLATQIRDRISALSSEYYKHTMQEEFEDLHDRDGTSKAEMMDWVHDTLKRIYVLILAYLETQRLPVLAETFRNRYENRLDDKGFMLDAGAMPFDEGRDSYLYRLREFEDFLLAFRTFDIFREEKRISTNMLESVLSNSHLIVKKTKTVIKTETTVYKAIEWFLQMMYPEIIYSKAPLFPGKFKHYSADLFIPELQTAIEYKLVDPNDNPEDYIDQIKIDAVNYRGDDRYNLFYAVVYFRDNETHKLETLQSCWRSKHFPANWKPIFVFG
;
A
#
# COMPACT_ATOMS: atom_id res chain seq x y z
N MET A 1 -4.53 33.48 0.31
CA MET A 1 -4.70 32.33 -0.63
C MET A 1 -3.33 31.75 -0.99
N SER A 2 -2.60 31.24 0.01
CA SER A 2 -1.27 30.61 -0.14
C SER A 2 -1.16 29.29 0.65
N GLU A 3 -2.29 28.77 1.18
CA GLU A 3 -2.34 27.71 2.20
C GLU A 3 -2.08 26.25 1.72
N PRO A 4 -2.38 25.83 0.47
CA PRO A 4 -2.19 24.43 0.07
C PRO A 4 -0.71 24.01 -0.04
N LEU A 5 0.13 24.89 -0.62
CA LEU A 5 1.55 24.61 -0.82
C LEU A 5 2.33 24.49 0.50
N GLU A 6 2.01 25.34 1.47
CA GLU A 6 2.64 25.32 2.79
C GLU A 6 2.25 24.08 3.59
N THR A 7 0.96 23.70 3.52
CA THR A 7 0.45 22.48 4.15
C THR A 7 1.17 21.23 3.61
N ASP A 8 1.27 21.12 2.29
CA ASP A 8 1.90 19.96 1.64
C ASP A 8 3.41 19.90 1.92
N TYR A 9 4.06 21.06 2.00
CA TYR A 9 5.45 21.18 2.42
C TYR A 9 5.64 20.68 3.85
N LEU A 10 4.83 21.16 4.81
CA LEU A 10 4.88 20.73 6.20
C LEU A 10 4.64 19.23 6.34
N ALA A 11 3.63 18.69 5.63
CA ALA A 11 3.35 17.26 5.67
C ALA A 11 4.50 16.41 5.14
N THR A 12 5.15 16.87 4.07
CA THR A 12 6.35 16.21 3.53
C THR A 12 7.50 16.26 4.52
N GLN A 13 7.79 17.43 5.11
CA GLN A 13 8.85 17.59 6.11
C GLN A 13 8.62 16.71 7.35
N ILE A 14 7.37 16.54 7.79
CA ILE A 14 7.03 15.65 8.90
C ILE A 14 7.35 14.20 8.52
N ARG A 15 6.86 13.71 7.37
CA ARG A 15 7.11 12.33 6.91
C ARG A 15 8.59 12.03 6.76
N ASP A 16 9.33 12.92 6.10
CA ASP A 16 10.76 12.72 5.85
C ASP A 16 11.54 12.62 7.16
N ARG A 17 11.19 13.43 8.17
CA ARG A 17 11.84 13.40 9.49
C ARG A 17 11.47 12.18 10.31
N ILE A 18 10.20 11.77 10.30
CA ILE A 18 9.77 10.52 10.95
C ILE A 18 10.49 9.33 10.33
N SER A 19 10.57 9.26 9.00
CA SER A 19 11.27 8.20 8.28
C SER A 19 12.77 8.19 8.58
N ALA A 20 13.42 9.35 8.56
CA ALA A 20 14.85 9.47 8.87
C ALA A 20 15.14 9.07 10.33
N LEU A 21 14.33 9.54 11.28
CA LEU A 21 14.46 9.22 12.70
C LEU A 21 14.29 7.72 12.96
N SER A 22 13.23 7.12 12.43
CA SER A 22 12.96 5.69 12.57
C SER A 22 14.08 4.84 11.97
N SER A 23 14.57 5.20 10.78
CA SER A 23 15.64 4.47 10.11
C SER A 23 16.95 4.54 10.88
N GLU A 24 17.34 5.73 11.36
CA GLU A 24 18.61 5.92 12.04
C GLU A 24 18.60 5.32 13.44
N TYR A 25 17.49 5.47 14.17
CA TYR A 25 17.30 4.82 15.47
C TYR A 25 17.35 3.29 15.33
N TYR A 26 16.63 2.72 14.36
CA TYR A 26 16.64 1.27 14.10
C TYR A 26 18.03 0.73 13.76
N LYS A 27 18.79 1.41 12.89
CA LYS A 27 20.17 1.01 12.57
C LYS A 27 21.03 0.92 13.82
N HIS A 28 20.95 1.92 14.70
CA HIS A 28 21.75 1.96 15.92
C HIS A 28 21.32 0.89 16.94
N THR A 29 20.02 0.67 17.13
CA THR A 29 19.53 -0.42 17.99
C THR A 29 19.97 -1.78 17.45
N MET A 30 19.79 -2.05 16.16
CA MET A 30 20.19 -3.32 15.55
C MET A 30 21.70 -3.52 15.57
N GLN A 31 22.49 -2.46 15.34
CA GLN A 31 23.95 -2.52 15.51
C GLN A 31 24.39 -2.79 16.95
N GLU A 32 23.57 -2.45 17.96
CA GLU A 32 23.84 -2.82 19.36
C GLU A 32 23.47 -4.28 19.66
N GLU A 33 22.46 -4.85 19.00
CA GLU A 33 22.05 -6.25 19.18
C GLU A 33 22.98 -7.27 18.48
N PHE A 34 23.65 -6.87 17.39
CA PHE A 34 24.50 -7.76 16.59
C PHE A 34 26.02 -7.63 16.85
N GLU A 35 26.48 -6.58 17.54
CA GLU A 35 27.90 -6.43 17.92
C GLU A 35 28.10 -6.70 19.42
N ASP A 36 28.32 -7.98 19.75
CA ASP A 36 28.90 -8.35 21.04
C ASP A 36 30.38 -7.90 21.10
N LEU A 37 30.70 -7.11 22.12
CA LEU A 37 32.04 -6.88 22.68
C LEU A 37 33.11 -6.33 21.71
N HIS A 38 33.35 -5.01 21.72
CA HIS A 38 34.68 -4.40 21.92
C HIS A 38 34.57 -2.86 21.84
N ASP A 39 35.03 -2.18 22.90
CA ASP A 39 35.32 -0.73 23.03
C ASP A 39 34.47 0.23 22.18
N ARG A 40 33.27 0.58 22.66
CA ARG A 40 32.56 1.77 22.16
C ARG A 40 32.79 2.96 23.09
N ASP A 41 33.44 3.98 22.56
CA ASP A 41 33.51 5.32 23.11
C ASP A 41 32.08 5.84 23.37
N GLY A 42 31.72 6.09 24.63
CA GLY A 42 30.38 6.49 25.06
C GLY A 42 29.88 7.81 24.44
N THR A 43 30.78 8.55 23.80
CA THR A 43 30.52 9.80 23.08
C THR A 43 29.53 9.59 21.92
N SER A 44 29.61 8.50 21.17
CA SER A 44 28.75 8.25 19.99
C SER A 44 27.28 7.99 20.34
N LYS A 45 27.00 7.32 21.47
CA LYS A 45 25.61 7.01 21.89
C LYS A 45 24.90 8.23 22.46
N ALA A 46 25.61 9.04 23.25
CA ALA A 46 25.07 10.27 23.81
C ALA A 46 24.75 11.28 22.70
N GLU A 47 25.65 11.46 21.73
CA GLU A 47 25.41 12.33 20.56
C GLU A 47 24.21 11.88 19.73
N MET A 48 24.05 10.57 19.54
CA MET A 48 22.89 10.00 18.82
C MET A 48 21.58 10.25 19.58
N MET A 49 21.55 10.02 20.89
CA MET A 49 20.36 10.27 21.71
C MET A 49 19.99 11.76 21.78
N ASP A 50 20.99 12.64 21.75
CA ASP A 50 20.79 14.08 21.64
C ASP A 50 20.20 14.45 20.27
N TRP A 51 20.68 13.84 19.18
CA TRP A 51 20.10 14.01 17.86
C TRP A 51 18.66 13.50 17.76
N VAL A 52 18.35 12.35 18.37
CA VAL A 52 16.99 11.80 18.44
C VAL A 52 16.07 12.77 19.17
N HIS A 53 16.50 13.27 20.34
CA HIS A 53 15.75 14.22 21.16
C HIS A 53 15.43 15.51 20.39
N ASP A 54 16.46 16.11 19.77
CA ASP A 54 16.31 17.31 18.97
C ASP A 54 15.41 17.10 17.74
N THR A 55 15.48 15.91 17.13
CA THR A 55 14.64 15.56 15.97
C THR A 55 13.18 15.41 16.39
N LEU A 56 12.88 14.78 17.52
CA LEU A 56 11.52 14.71 18.07
C LEU A 56 10.96 16.10 18.37
N LYS A 57 11.75 17.00 18.95
CA LYS A 57 11.34 18.40 19.18
C LYS A 57 11.00 19.12 17.87
N ARG A 58 11.78 18.90 16.81
CA ARG A 58 11.50 19.46 15.48
C ARG A 58 10.22 18.90 14.89
N ILE A 59 9.99 17.59 15.00
CA ILE A 59 8.76 16.93 14.53
C ILE A 59 7.55 17.52 15.29
N TYR A 60 7.64 17.69 16.61
CA TYR A 60 6.59 18.34 17.41
C TYR A 60 6.22 19.73 16.87
N VAL A 61 7.20 20.59 16.61
CA VAL A 61 6.96 21.94 16.07
C VAL A 61 6.29 21.88 14.70
N LEU A 62 6.74 20.97 13.82
CA LEU A 62 6.15 20.81 12.50
C LEU A 62 4.70 20.33 12.57
N ILE A 63 4.39 19.39 13.47
CA ILE A 63 3.01 18.92 13.69
C ILE A 63 2.13 20.08 14.16
N LEU A 64 2.58 20.89 15.12
CA LEU A 64 1.83 22.07 15.54
C LEU A 64 1.57 23.04 14.39
N ALA A 65 2.60 23.37 13.60
CA ALA A 65 2.47 24.24 12.43
C ALA A 65 1.49 23.64 11.39
N TYR A 66 1.53 22.33 11.16
CA TYR A 66 0.60 21.64 10.29
C TYR A 66 -0.85 21.76 10.81
N LEU A 67 -1.08 21.55 12.10
CA LEU A 67 -2.42 21.67 12.69
C LEU A 67 -2.97 23.11 12.64
N GLU A 68 -2.10 24.11 12.83
CA GLU A 68 -2.46 25.52 12.74
C GLU A 68 -2.80 25.92 11.30
N THR A 69 -2.02 25.47 10.30
CA THR A 69 -2.33 25.71 8.87
C THR A 69 -3.60 24.99 8.42
N GLN A 70 -3.91 23.82 8.98
CA GLN A 70 -5.20 23.14 8.81
C GLN A 70 -6.36 23.81 9.56
N ARG A 71 -6.10 24.85 10.36
CA ARG A 71 -7.10 25.57 11.18
C ARG A 71 -7.83 24.64 12.16
N LEU A 72 -7.08 23.77 12.83
CA LEU A 72 -7.58 22.81 13.82
C LEU A 72 -7.14 23.19 15.26
N PRO A 73 -7.61 24.32 15.82
CA PRO A 73 -7.08 24.88 17.06
C PRO A 73 -7.27 23.97 18.28
N VAL A 74 -8.40 23.26 18.37
CA VAL A 74 -8.66 22.32 19.48
C VAL A 74 -7.68 21.16 19.45
N LEU A 75 -7.36 20.66 18.25
CA LEU A 75 -6.43 19.56 18.07
C LEU A 75 -4.99 20.01 18.32
N ALA A 76 -4.61 21.20 17.83
CA ALA A 76 -3.33 21.83 18.11
C ALA A 76 -3.11 22.03 19.62
N GLU A 77 -4.12 22.54 20.33
CA GLU A 77 -4.07 22.75 21.77
C GLU A 77 -4.00 21.43 22.56
N THR A 78 -4.72 20.40 22.11
CA THR A 78 -4.65 19.05 22.70
C THR A 78 -3.25 18.45 22.54
N PHE A 79 -2.64 18.62 21.36
CA PHE A 79 -1.28 18.16 21.09
C PHE A 79 -0.25 18.94 21.93
N ARG A 80 -0.34 20.28 21.93
CA ARG A 80 0.53 21.17 22.70
C ARG A 80 0.55 20.80 24.19
N ASN A 81 -0.63 20.74 24.82
CA ASN A 81 -0.77 20.46 26.25
C ASN A 81 -0.17 19.12 26.68
N ARG A 82 -0.11 18.14 25.77
CA ARG A 82 0.44 16.82 26.06
C ARG A 82 1.97 16.83 26.18
N TYR A 83 2.67 17.69 25.43
CA TYR A 83 4.12 17.59 25.27
C TYR A 83 4.90 18.86 25.66
N GLU A 84 4.34 20.06 25.52
CA GLU A 84 5.06 21.34 25.61
C GLU A 84 5.94 21.47 26.86
N ASN A 85 5.38 21.15 28.04
CA ASN A 85 6.08 21.27 29.31
C ASN A 85 7.16 20.19 29.56
N ARG A 86 7.30 19.23 28.64
CA ARG A 86 8.22 18.09 28.76
C ARG A 86 9.13 17.92 27.54
N LEU A 87 9.14 18.87 26.61
CA LEU A 87 9.98 18.78 25.42
C LEU A 87 11.47 18.71 25.73
N ASP A 88 11.92 19.32 26.83
CA ASP A 88 13.32 19.30 27.26
C ASP A 88 13.66 18.12 28.19
N ASP A 89 12.65 17.37 28.64
CA ASP A 89 12.82 16.17 29.45
C ASP A 89 13.25 15.00 28.54
N LYS A 90 14.56 14.79 28.40
CA LYS A 90 15.13 13.70 27.60
C LYS A 90 14.60 12.32 28.03
N GLY A 91 14.41 12.08 29.33
CA GLY A 91 13.90 10.80 29.82
C GLY A 91 12.47 10.53 29.36
N PHE A 92 11.63 11.57 29.33
CA PHE A 92 10.30 11.48 28.74
C PHE A 92 10.33 11.32 27.22
N MET A 93 11.15 12.11 26.55
CA MET A 93 11.15 12.18 25.09
C MET A 93 11.76 10.93 24.43
N LEU A 94 12.77 10.35 25.06
CA LEU A 94 13.49 9.16 24.60
C LEU A 94 12.96 7.85 25.21
N ASP A 95 11.82 7.92 25.89
CA ASP A 95 11.16 6.76 26.48
C ASP A 95 10.89 5.70 25.38
N ALA A 96 11.41 4.50 25.59
CA ALA A 96 11.28 3.37 24.67
C ALA A 96 10.40 2.30 25.33
N GLY A 97 9.32 1.92 24.65
CA GLY A 97 8.39 0.90 25.14
C GLY A 97 8.58 -0.44 24.43
N ALA A 98 8.26 -1.54 25.12
CA ALA A 98 8.11 -2.85 24.50
C ALA A 98 6.79 -2.92 23.69
N MET A 99 6.84 -3.51 22.50
CA MET A 99 5.65 -3.78 21.68
C MET A 99 4.82 -4.93 22.32
N PRO A 100 3.51 -4.75 22.59
CA PRO A 100 2.69 -5.84 23.13
C PRO A 100 2.39 -6.97 22.13
N PHE A 101 2.71 -6.80 20.84
CA PHE A 101 2.30 -7.71 19.76
C PHE A 101 3.43 -8.11 18.79
N ASP A 102 4.69 -7.80 19.11
CA ASP A 102 5.84 -8.16 18.25
C ASP A 102 6.89 -8.85 19.13
N GLU A 103 6.80 -10.18 19.25
CA GLU A 103 7.72 -11.03 20.02
C GLU A 103 9.15 -11.11 19.40
N GLY A 104 9.61 -10.08 18.69
CA GLY A 104 10.92 -10.11 18.05
C GLY A 104 11.47 -8.79 17.50
N ARG A 105 10.89 -7.62 17.81
CA ARG A 105 11.50 -6.32 17.47
C ARG A 105 11.52 -5.39 18.67
N ASP A 106 12.67 -5.33 19.33
CA ASP A 106 12.90 -4.48 20.49
C ASP A 106 13.22 -3.02 20.08
N SER A 107 12.70 -2.12 20.92
CA SER A 107 12.81 -0.65 20.92
C SER A 107 12.19 0.11 19.73
N TYR A 108 10.96 0.58 19.94
CA TYR A 108 10.40 1.69 19.17
C TYR A 108 10.28 2.91 20.10
N LEU A 109 10.65 4.11 19.62
CA LEU A 109 10.55 5.35 20.38
C LEU A 109 9.08 5.65 20.69
N TYR A 110 8.69 5.54 21.96
CA TYR A 110 7.28 5.67 22.36
C TYR A 110 6.68 7.01 21.94
N ARG A 111 7.45 8.10 22.06
CA ARG A 111 6.98 9.44 21.66
C ARG A 111 6.83 9.63 20.16
N LEU A 112 7.70 9.01 19.37
CA LEU A 112 7.53 9.01 17.91
C LEU A 112 6.20 8.35 17.53
N ARG A 113 5.85 7.26 18.22
CA ARG A 113 4.60 6.54 18.00
C ARG A 113 3.40 7.40 18.34
N GLU A 114 3.42 8.06 19.49
CA GLU A 114 2.31 8.94 19.85
C GLU A 114 2.13 10.09 18.86
N PHE A 115 3.21 10.57 18.23
CA PHE A 115 3.13 11.54 17.15
C PHE A 115 2.52 10.93 15.87
N GLU A 116 2.96 9.74 15.48
CA GLU A 116 2.38 9.01 14.33
C GLU A 116 0.89 8.71 14.54
N ASP A 117 0.50 8.18 15.70
CA ASP A 117 -0.89 7.88 16.06
C ASP A 117 -1.77 9.13 15.97
N PHE A 118 -1.23 10.28 16.37
CA PHE A 118 -1.92 11.56 16.23
C PHE A 118 -2.12 11.98 14.76
N LEU A 119 -1.14 11.66 13.92
CA LEU A 119 -1.14 11.98 12.48
C LEU A 119 -2.02 11.03 11.66
N LEU A 120 -2.30 9.81 12.13
CA LEU A 120 -3.17 8.84 11.44
C LEU A 120 -4.59 9.36 11.17
N ALA A 121 -5.06 10.36 11.91
CA ALA A 121 -6.34 11.03 11.66
C ALA A 121 -6.39 11.76 10.30
N PHE A 122 -5.24 12.00 9.68
CA PHE A 122 -5.09 12.74 8.43
C PHE A 122 -4.69 11.81 7.29
N ARG A 123 -5.44 11.87 6.19
CA ARG A 123 -5.19 11.07 4.98
C ARG A 123 -3.74 11.15 4.48
N THR A 124 -3.08 12.29 4.67
CA THR A 124 -1.71 12.55 4.19
C THR A 124 -0.64 11.74 4.93
N PHE A 125 -0.93 11.25 6.15
CA PHE A 125 -0.02 10.48 7.00
C PHE A 125 -0.48 9.05 7.25
N ASP A 126 -1.55 8.61 6.60
CA ASP A 126 -1.96 7.22 6.59
C ASP A 126 -0.96 6.40 5.74
N ILE A 127 0.16 6.02 6.36
CA ILE A 127 1.26 5.28 5.73
C ILE A 127 0.74 3.97 5.16
N PHE A 128 -0.15 3.28 5.87
CA PHE A 128 -0.79 2.05 5.37
C PHE A 128 -1.58 2.30 4.10
N ARG A 129 -2.32 3.41 3.99
CA ARG A 129 -2.99 3.79 2.74
C ARG A 129 -2.01 4.15 1.64
N GLU A 130 -0.90 4.82 1.95
CA GLU A 130 0.11 5.20 0.96
C GLU A 130 0.90 3.98 0.45
N GLU A 131 1.34 3.09 1.34
CA GLU A 131 1.93 1.80 1.01
C GLU A 131 0.96 0.94 0.20
N LYS A 132 -0.31 0.84 0.63
CA LYS A 132 -1.34 0.15 -0.14
C LYS A 132 -1.53 0.78 -1.52
N ARG A 133 -1.46 2.11 -1.65
CA ARG A 133 -1.54 2.82 -2.93
C ARG A 133 -0.33 2.50 -3.81
N ILE A 134 0.89 2.56 -3.29
CA ILE A 134 2.12 2.23 -4.01
C ILE A 134 2.06 0.77 -4.48
N SER A 135 1.72 -0.15 -3.58
CA SER A 135 1.57 -1.57 -3.89
C SER A 135 0.47 -1.82 -4.92
N THR A 136 -0.66 -1.11 -4.84
CA THR A 136 -1.72 -1.18 -5.86
C THR A 136 -1.24 -0.67 -7.23
N ASN A 137 -0.49 0.42 -7.27
CA ASN A 137 0.09 0.94 -8.52
C ASN A 137 1.12 -0.02 -9.11
N MET A 138 1.92 -0.68 -8.26
CA MET A 138 2.85 -1.72 -8.70
C MET A 138 2.09 -2.92 -9.28
N LEU A 139 1.01 -3.38 -8.64
CA LEU A 139 0.14 -4.41 -9.17
C LEU A 139 -0.42 -4.01 -10.54
N GLU A 140 -0.99 -2.82 -10.68
CA GLU A 140 -1.52 -2.31 -11.96
C GLU A 140 -0.46 -2.32 -13.06
N SER A 141 0.78 -1.95 -12.73
CA SER A 141 1.92 -1.98 -13.64
C SER A 141 2.25 -3.41 -14.07
N VAL A 142 2.31 -4.36 -13.14
CA VAL A 142 2.56 -5.79 -13.43
C VAL A 142 1.47 -6.35 -14.34
N LEU A 143 0.20 -6.12 -14.00
CA LEU A 143 -0.94 -6.62 -14.78
C LEU A 143 -0.96 -6.03 -16.19
N SER A 144 -0.72 -4.72 -16.34
CA SER A 144 -0.65 -4.04 -17.65
C SER A 144 0.50 -4.57 -18.52
N ASN A 145 1.57 -5.03 -17.89
CA ASN A 145 2.76 -5.58 -18.56
C ASN A 145 2.76 -7.11 -18.61
N SER A 146 1.61 -7.77 -18.41
CA SER A 146 1.50 -9.24 -18.41
C SER A 146 2.10 -9.88 -19.67
N HIS A 147 1.94 -9.25 -20.84
CA HIS A 147 2.53 -9.72 -22.10
C HIS A 147 4.06 -9.85 -22.06
N LEU A 148 4.76 -8.93 -21.37
CA LEU A 148 6.21 -9.00 -21.19
C LEU A 148 6.62 -10.18 -20.31
N ILE A 149 5.86 -10.44 -19.25
CA ILE A 149 6.10 -11.54 -18.32
C ILE A 149 5.89 -12.88 -19.03
N VAL A 150 4.79 -13.02 -19.77
CA VAL A 150 4.50 -14.21 -20.58
C VAL A 150 5.60 -14.46 -21.61
N LYS A 151 6.05 -13.41 -22.32
CA LYS A 151 7.16 -13.49 -23.28
C LYS A 151 8.48 -13.90 -22.62
N LYS A 152 8.80 -13.34 -21.45
CA LYS A 152 10.05 -13.63 -20.71
C LYS A 152 10.09 -15.03 -20.14
N THR A 153 8.95 -15.52 -19.64
CA THR A 153 8.78 -16.89 -19.14
C THR A 153 8.70 -17.93 -20.26
N LYS A 154 8.64 -17.49 -21.53
CA LYS A 154 8.43 -18.34 -22.71
C LYS A 154 7.18 -19.22 -22.58
N THR A 155 6.17 -18.69 -21.90
CA THR A 155 4.92 -19.41 -21.66
C THR A 155 4.10 -19.47 -22.95
N VAL A 156 3.66 -20.67 -23.34
CA VAL A 156 2.79 -20.86 -24.50
C VAL A 156 1.34 -20.66 -24.06
N ILE A 157 0.73 -19.53 -24.43
CA ILE A 157 -0.64 -19.19 -24.05
C ILE A 157 -1.63 -20.13 -24.75
N LYS A 158 -2.22 -21.09 -24.03
CA LYS A 158 -3.29 -21.97 -24.56
C LYS A 158 -4.66 -21.64 -24.00
N THR A 159 -4.71 -21.21 -22.75
CA THR A 159 -5.92 -20.92 -21.99
C THR A 159 -5.71 -19.70 -21.11
N GLU A 160 -6.79 -19.12 -20.61
CA GLU A 160 -6.79 -18.09 -19.56
C GLU A 160 -5.94 -18.51 -18.35
N THR A 161 -6.11 -19.75 -17.89
CA THR A 161 -5.27 -20.35 -16.82
C THR A 161 -3.78 -20.33 -17.11
N THR A 162 -3.40 -20.46 -18.38
CA THR A 162 -1.98 -20.43 -18.73
C THR A 162 -1.40 -19.02 -18.61
N VAL A 163 -2.22 -17.99 -18.85
CA VAL A 163 -1.82 -16.59 -18.67
C VAL A 163 -1.66 -16.28 -17.19
N TYR A 164 -2.72 -16.44 -16.39
CA TYR A 164 -2.67 -15.99 -15.00
C TYR A 164 -1.65 -16.76 -14.18
N LYS A 165 -1.38 -18.05 -14.47
CA LYS A 165 -0.31 -18.81 -13.79
C LYS A 165 1.10 -18.28 -14.09
N ALA A 166 1.34 -17.75 -15.30
CA ALA A 166 2.62 -17.13 -15.62
C ALA A 166 2.82 -15.83 -14.84
N ILE A 167 1.74 -15.08 -14.60
CA ILE A 167 1.77 -13.84 -13.83
C ILE A 167 1.80 -14.12 -12.32
N GLU A 168 1.09 -15.16 -11.86
CA GLU A 168 1.06 -15.62 -10.47
C GLU A 168 2.46 -15.81 -9.90
N TRP A 169 3.33 -16.53 -10.62
CA TRP A 169 4.72 -16.74 -10.20
C TRP A 169 5.46 -15.42 -9.94
N PHE A 170 5.21 -14.40 -10.77
CA PHE A 170 5.80 -13.08 -10.57
C PHE A 170 5.18 -12.37 -9.36
N LEU A 171 3.85 -12.42 -9.23
CA LEU A 171 3.13 -11.77 -8.13
C LEU A 171 3.45 -12.41 -6.77
N GLN A 172 3.71 -13.71 -6.69
CA GLN A 172 4.12 -14.41 -5.46
C GLN A 172 5.41 -13.86 -4.86
N MET A 173 6.31 -13.31 -5.69
CA MET A 173 7.54 -12.66 -5.20
C MET A 173 7.27 -11.29 -4.56
N MET A 174 6.13 -10.67 -4.87
CA MET A 174 5.73 -9.35 -4.37
C MET A 174 4.70 -9.44 -3.25
N TYR A 175 3.80 -10.42 -3.33
CA TYR A 175 2.67 -10.64 -2.43
C TYR A 175 2.65 -12.11 -1.99
N PRO A 176 3.35 -12.44 -0.89
CA PRO A 176 3.50 -13.82 -0.43
C PRO A 176 2.18 -14.52 -0.06
N GLU A 177 1.13 -13.77 0.30
CA GLU A 177 -0.17 -14.34 0.68
C GLU A 177 -1.13 -14.51 -0.50
N ILE A 178 -0.67 -14.32 -1.74
CA ILE A 178 -1.51 -14.51 -2.93
C ILE A 178 -2.13 -15.93 -2.95
N ILE A 179 -3.45 -15.98 -3.10
CA ILE A 179 -4.23 -17.22 -3.07
C ILE A 179 -4.70 -17.52 -4.50
N TYR A 180 -4.46 -18.76 -4.94
CA TYR A 180 -5.03 -19.30 -6.17
C TYR A 180 -6.31 -20.06 -5.85
N SER A 181 -7.30 -19.96 -6.76
CA SER A 181 -8.47 -20.83 -6.90
C SER A 181 -8.56 -22.02 -5.91
N LYS A 182 -9.12 -21.73 -4.72
CA LYS A 182 -9.71 -22.63 -3.70
C LYS A 182 -9.99 -21.79 -2.44
N ALA A 183 -11.09 -21.03 -2.49
CA ALA A 183 -11.44 -19.98 -1.54
C ALA A 183 -10.47 -18.77 -1.60
N PRO A 184 -10.94 -17.54 -1.39
CA PRO A 184 -12.27 -17.13 -0.93
C PRO A 184 -13.38 -17.29 -1.96
N LEU A 185 -14.55 -17.68 -1.47
CA LEU A 185 -15.73 -17.94 -2.26
C LEU A 185 -16.71 -16.80 -2.04
N PHE A 186 -17.01 -16.02 -3.07
CA PHE A 186 -18.11 -15.07 -3.00
C PHE A 186 -19.42 -15.87 -2.90
N PRO A 187 -20.19 -15.71 -1.81
CA PRO A 187 -21.38 -16.52 -1.57
C PRO A 187 -22.51 -16.12 -2.53
N GLY A 188 -22.89 -17.04 -3.42
CA GLY A 188 -24.11 -16.93 -4.23
C GLY A 188 -25.23 -17.79 -3.67
N LYS A 189 -26.48 -17.49 -4.06
CA LYS A 189 -27.68 -18.22 -3.60
C LYS A 189 -27.69 -19.72 -3.95
N PHE A 190 -27.04 -20.10 -5.05
CA PHE A 190 -27.05 -21.48 -5.59
C PHE A 190 -25.67 -22.03 -5.97
N LYS A 191 -24.66 -21.16 -6.06
CA LYS A 191 -23.27 -21.54 -6.34
C LYS A 191 -22.33 -20.52 -5.74
N HIS A 192 -21.11 -20.94 -5.46
CA HIS A 192 -20.04 -20.03 -5.08
C HIS A 192 -19.31 -19.54 -6.33
N TYR A 193 -18.84 -18.30 -6.28
CA TYR A 193 -18.06 -17.68 -7.33
C TYR A 193 -16.63 -17.45 -6.83
N SER A 194 -15.64 -17.60 -7.71
CA SER A 194 -14.22 -17.44 -7.39
C SER A 194 -13.57 -16.68 -8.53
N ALA A 195 -12.83 -15.62 -8.18
CA ALA A 195 -11.89 -15.00 -9.10
C ALA A 195 -10.70 -15.95 -9.37
N ASP A 196 -9.90 -15.62 -10.38
CA ASP A 196 -8.71 -16.39 -10.74
C ASP A 196 -7.59 -16.25 -9.71
N LEU A 197 -7.34 -15.02 -9.25
CA LEU A 197 -6.30 -14.69 -8.27
C LEU A 197 -6.84 -13.76 -7.18
N PHE A 198 -6.33 -13.95 -5.96
CA PHE A 198 -6.65 -13.10 -4.82
C PHE A 198 -5.36 -12.62 -4.16
N ILE A 199 -5.29 -11.33 -3.84
CA ILE A 199 -4.17 -10.69 -3.13
C ILE A 199 -4.74 -10.11 -1.82
N PRO A 200 -4.74 -10.90 -0.73
CA PRO A 200 -5.27 -10.49 0.57
C PRO A 200 -4.66 -9.19 1.09
N GLU A 201 -3.35 -9.00 0.91
CA GLU A 201 -2.59 -7.83 1.38
C GLU A 201 -3.14 -6.52 0.80
N LEU A 202 -3.72 -6.60 -0.41
CA LEU A 202 -4.32 -5.47 -1.11
C LEU A 202 -5.85 -5.48 -1.06
N GLN A 203 -6.46 -6.48 -0.43
CA GLN A 203 -7.91 -6.73 -0.47
C GLN A 203 -8.44 -6.75 -1.92
N THR A 204 -7.67 -7.38 -2.80
CA THR A 204 -7.85 -7.30 -4.25
C THR A 204 -8.10 -8.68 -4.86
N ALA A 205 -9.06 -8.77 -5.77
CA ALA A 205 -9.30 -9.96 -6.59
C ALA A 205 -9.08 -9.63 -8.07
N ILE A 206 -8.59 -10.62 -8.84
CA ILE A 206 -8.25 -10.44 -10.24
C ILE A 206 -8.96 -11.52 -11.06
N GLU A 207 -9.71 -11.08 -12.06
CA GLU A 207 -10.37 -11.90 -13.07
C GLU A 207 -9.63 -11.74 -14.39
N TYR A 208 -9.24 -12.84 -15.01
CA TYR A 208 -8.65 -12.86 -16.35
C TYR A 208 -9.70 -13.24 -17.38
N LYS A 209 -9.54 -12.71 -18.59
CA LYS A 209 -10.19 -13.21 -19.80
C LYS A 209 -9.17 -13.25 -20.93
N LEU A 210 -9.10 -14.36 -21.64
CA LEU A 210 -8.25 -14.51 -22.83
C LEU A 210 -9.12 -14.37 -24.09
N VAL A 211 -8.79 -13.41 -24.95
CA VAL A 211 -9.53 -13.11 -26.18
C VAL A 211 -8.70 -13.52 -27.38
N ASP A 212 -9.26 -14.40 -28.22
CA ASP A 212 -8.65 -14.80 -29.48
C ASP A 212 -8.93 -13.79 -30.61
N PRO A 213 -8.09 -13.73 -31.66
CA PRO A 213 -8.16 -12.67 -32.68
C PRO A 213 -9.49 -12.58 -33.44
N ASN A 214 -10.25 -13.67 -33.49
CA ASN A 214 -11.53 -13.75 -34.20
C ASN A 214 -12.74 -13.60 -33.28
N ASP A 215 -12.53 -13.47 -31.97
CA ASP A 215 -13.62 -13.38 -31.04
C ASP A 215 -14.14 -11.94 -30.91
N ASN A 216 -15.36 -11.79 -30.42
CA ASN A 216 -15.91 -10.49 -30.07
C ASN A 216 -15.50 -10.11 -28.64
N PRO A 217 -14.71 -9.04 -28.42
CA PRO A 217 -14.31 -8.62 -27.07
C PRO A 217 -15.46 -8.24 -26.15
N GLU A 218 -16.58 -7.79 -26.72
CA GLU A 218 -17.77 -7.41 -25.95
C GLU A 218 -18.34 -8.60 -25.16
N ASP A 219 -18.29 -9.81 -25.74
CA ASP A 219 -18.80 -11.02 -25.10
C ASP A 219 -18.01 -11.34 -23.81
N TYR A 220 -16.70 -11.09 -23.82
CA TYR A 220 -15.84 -11.27 -22.65
C TYR A 220 -16.06 -10.18 -21.59
N ILE A 221 -16.25 -8.93 -22.03
CA ILE A 221 -16.62 -7.84 -21.11
C ILE A 221 -17.98 -8.13 -20.44
N ASP A 222 -18.93 -8.72 -21.17
CA ASP A 222 -20.22 -9.13 -20.62
C ASP A 222 -20.10 -10.28 -19.62
N GLN A 223 -19.19 -11.24 -19.84
CA GLN A 223 -18.86 -12.26 -18.84
C GLN A 223 -18.31 -11.63 -17.56
N ILE A 224 -17.35 -10.72 -17.67
CA ILE A 224 -16.79 -9.99 -16.52
C ILE A 224 -17.88 -9.19 -15.80
N LYS A 225 -18.86 -8.65 -16.53
CA LYS A 225 -19.99 -7.94 -15.92
C LYS A 225 -20.85 -8.87 -15.06
N ILE A 226 -21.04 -10.12 -15.48
CA ILE A 226 -21.73 -11.13 -14.69
C ILE A 226 -20.95 -11.38 -13.39
N ASP A 227 -19.62 -11.49 -13.46
CA ASP A 227 -18.77 -11.67 -12.27
C ASP A 227 -18.86 -10.47 -11.33
N ALA A 228 -18.83 -9.24 -11.85
CA ALA A 228 -18.99 -8.01 -11.07
C ALA A 228 -20.34 -7.90 -10.34
N VAL A 229 -21.40 -8.55 -10.85
CA VAL A 229 -22.69 -8.64 -10.17
C VAL A 229 -22.64 -9.67 -9.04
N ASN A 230 -21.86 -10.74 -9.19
CA ASN A 230 -21.86 -11.89 -8.29
C ASN A 230 -20.76 -11.86 -7.23
N TYR A 231 -19.66 -11.14 -7.44
CA TYR A 231 -18.57 -11.01 -6.46
C TYR A 231 -18.95 -9.99 -5.38
N ARG A 232 -19.83 -10.42 -4.48
CA ARG A 232 -20.39 -9.61 -3.38
C ARG A 232 -20.41 -10.41 -2.08
N GLY A 233 -20.43 -9.70 -0.96
CA GLY A 233 -20.62 -10.30 0.37
C GLY A 233 -19.38 -10.89 1.03
N ASP A 234 -18.18 -10.62 0.49
CA ASP A 234 -16.91 -10.90 1.15
C ASP A 234 -16.12 -9.61 1.33
N ASP A 235 -16.15 -9.04 2.54
CA ASP A 235 -15.54 -7.74 2.85
C ASP A 235 -14.01 -7.78 2.84
N ARG A 236 -13.40 -8.97 2.72
CA ARG A 236 -11.95 -9.12 2.55
C ARG A 236 -11.48 -8.60 1.19
N TYR A 237 -12.37 -8.50 0.20
CA TYR A 237 -12.04 -8.06 -1.16
C TYR A 237 -12.93 -6.90 -1.58
N ASN A 238 -12.33 -5.73 -1.75
CA ASN A 238 -13.03 -4.50 -2.09
C ASN A 238 -12.53 -3.84 -3.37
N LEU A 239 -11.45 -4.34 -3.97
CA LEU A 239 -10.91 -3.89 -5.25
C LEU A 239 -10.85 -5.06 -6.23
N PHE A 240 -11.24 -4.83 -7.48
CA PHE A 240 -11.32 -5.85 -8.51
C PHE A 240 -10.64 -5.39 -9.79
N TYR A 241 -9.75 -6.21 -10.32
CA TYR A 241 -9.15 -6.01 -11.64
C TYR A 241 -9.68 -7.03 -12.62
N ALA A 242 -10.09 -6.56 -13.80
CA ALA A 242 -10.44 -7.41 -14.93
C ALA A 242 -9.35 -7.29 -15.99
N VAL A 243 -8.50 -8.31 -16.11
CA VAL A 243 -7.41 -8.35 -17.07
C VAL A 243 -7.90 -9.05 -18.34
N VAL A 244 -8.11 -8.28 -19.39
CA VAL A 244 -8.51 -8.79 -20.70
C VAL A 244 -7.27 -8.87 -21.57
N TYR A 245 -6.79 -10.10 -21.76
CA TYR A 245 -5.58 -10.40 -22.51
C TYR A 245 -5.95 -10.78 -23.95
N PHE A 246 -5.50 -9.99 -24.93
CA PHE A 246 -5.69 -10.23 -26.36
C PHE A 246 -4.45 -10.92 -26.94
N ARG A 247 -4.64 -12.04 -27.66
CA ARG A 247 -3.55 -12.74 -28.37
C ARG A 247 -3.03 -12.00 -29.61
N ASP A 248 -3.70 -10.94 -30.03
CA ASP A 248 -3.32 -10.11 -31.17
C ASP A 248 -3.09 -8.66 -30.71
N ASN A 249 -2.19 -7.97 -31.40
CA ASN A 249 -1.75 -6.62 -31.07
C ASN A 249 -2.48 -5.52 -31.84
N GLU A 250 -3.32 -5.85 -32.83
CA GLU A 250 -3.70 -4.85 -33.85
C GLU A 250 -5.20 -4.76 -34.17
N THR A 251 -6.04 -5.66 -33.64
CA THR A 251 -7.46 -5.74 -34.03
C THR A 251 -8.38 -4.74 -33.32
N HIS A 252 -8.08 -4.32 -32.09
CA HIS A 252 -8.99 -3.48 -31.30
C HIS A 252 -8.33 -2.20 -30.77
N LYS A 253 -8.96 -1.05 -31.03
CA LYS A 253 -8.53 0.23 -30.45
C LYS A 253 -8.89 0.28 -28.96
N LEU A 254 -7.91 0.63 -28.13
CA LEU A 254 -8.08 0.77 -26.68
C LEU A 254 -9.25 1.69 -26.29
N GLU A 255 -9.44 2.80 -27.01
CA GLU A 255 -10.55 3.73 -26.78
C GLU A 255 -11.93 3.09 -26.96
N THR A 256 -12.06 2.18 -27.93
CA THR A 256 -13.30 1.44 -28.17
C THR A 256 -13.58 0.47 -27.01
N LEU A 257 -12.56 -0.26 -26.55
CA LEU A 257 -12.67 -1.16 -25.40
C LEU A 257 -13.04 -0.42 -24.12
N GLN A 258 -12.41 0.73 -23.87
CA GLN A 258 -12.74 1.60 -22.74
C GLN A 258 -14.17 2.16 -22.82
N SER A 259 -14.62 2.52 -24.02
CA SER A 259 -15.99 3.00 -24.24
C SER A 259 -17.01 1.88 -24.00
N CYS A 260 -16.72 0.66 -24.47
CA CYS A 260 -17.52 -0.52 -24.17
C CYS A 260 -17.57 -0.78 -22.65
N TRP A 261 -16.45 -0.79 -21.96
CA TRP A 261 -16.42 -0.96 -20.50
C TRP A 261 -17.30 0.07 -19.77
N ARG A 262 -17.18 1.36 -20.15
CA ARG A 262 -17.97 2.45 -19.55
C ARG A 262 -19.47 2.26 -19.80
N SER A 263 -19.89 1.79 -20.98
CA SER A 263 -21.31 1.59 -21.30
C SER A 263 -21.96 0.46 -20.48
N LYS A 264 -21.18 -0.48 -19.96
CA LYS A 264 -21.66 -1.58 -19.11
C LYS A 264 -21.82 -1.21 -17.63
N HIS A 265 -21.52 0.04 -17.24
CA HIS A 265 -21.74 0.59 -15.90
C HIS A 265 -21.19 -0.30 -14.78
N PHE A 266 -19.93 -0.71 -14.87
CA PHE A 266 -19.25 -1.47 -13.81
C PHE A 266 -19.25 -0.72 -12.47
N PRO A 267 -19.28 -1.43 -11.32
CA PRO A 267 -19.07 -0.80 -10.03
C PRO A 267 -17.74 -0.02 -9.98
N ALA A 268 -17.67 1.06 -9.20
CA ALA A 268 -16.49 1.94 -9.17
C ALA A 268 -15.20 1.25 -8.69
N ASN A 269 -15.33 0.13 -7.99
CA ASN A 269 -14.23 -0.68 -7.50
C ASN A 269 -13.77 -1.78 -8.49
N TRP A 270 -14.33 -1.82 -9.70
CA TRP A 270 -13.88 -2.67 -10.80
C TRP A 270 -13.08 -1.87 -11.83
N LYS A 271 -11.87 -2.32 -12.11
CA LYS A 271 -10.94 -1.64 -13.04
C LYS A 271 -10.55 -2.58 -14.19
N PRO A 272 -10.73 -2.15 -15.45
CA PRO A 272 -10.26 -2.92 -16.60
C PRO A 272 -8.78 -2.72 -16.85
N ILE A 273 -8.09 -3.78 -17.27
CA ILE A 273 -6.72 -3.75 -17.78
C ILE A 273 -6.72 -4.50 -19.11
N PHE A 274 -6.59 -3.78 -20.21
CA PHE A 274 -6.52 -4.36 -21.56
C PHE A 274 -5.05 -4.57 -21.93
N VAL A 275 -4.67 -5.82 -22.20
CA VAL A 275 -3.30 -6.21 -22.51
C VAL A 275 -3.26 -6.87 -23.88
N PHE A 276 -2.31 -6.49 -24.72
CA PHE A 276 -2.11 -7.06 -26.05
C PHE A 276 -0.75 -7.77 -26.08
N GLY A 277 -0.69 -9.05 -26.50
CA GLY A 277 0.60 -9.76 -26.56
C GLY A 277 0.62 -11.19 -27.05
#